data_AF-X1NGJ0-F1
#
_entry.id   AF-X1NGJ0-F1
#
_cell.length_a   1.000
_cell.length_b   1.000
_cell.length_c   1.000
_cell.angle_alpha   90.00
_cell.angle_beta   90.00
_cell.angle_gamma   90.00
#
_symmetry.space_group_name_H-M   'P 1'
#
loop_
_entity.id
_entity.type
_entity.pdbx_description
1 polymer ?
#
loop_
_entity_poly.entity_id
_entity_poly.type
_entity_poly.pdbx_seq_one_letter_code
_entity_poly.pdbx_strand_id
1 'polypeptide(L)'
;IITQAIQKYALSQAQEITTTTLALPSDEIKGRIIGKEGRNIKAFEKLTGVEVLVDDTPETVIISGFNPIRRQVAKLALERLVQDGRIQPTRIEEQIKKAKEEVKVQIKEFGEKAVYETGILDLPSKLVELLGRLYFRTSFGQNVLLHSIEVSHLAQSLAEELGADAKIARKAGLLHDIGKAVDQEIEGSHVDIGIKILEKLGIEKEVIAAMKAHLEEYAAETIEAVLVRVADQISGARPGARKDTVENYLKRLKELEDIASDFSGVE
;
A
#
# COMPACT_ATOMS: atom_id res chain seq x y z
N ILE A 1 -20.00 -19.95 5.40
CA ILE A 1 -18.53 -19.78 5.43
C ILE A 1 -18.07 -18.60 4.57
N ILE A 2 -17.79 -18.75 3.26
CA ILE A 2 -17.18 -17.67 2.44
C ILE A 2 -18.02 -16.38 2.43
N THR A 3 -19.32 -16.46 2.15
CA THR A 3 -20.20 -15.28 2.14
C THR A 3 -20.26 -14.56 3.49
N GLN A 4 -20.25 -15.31 4.60
CA GLN A 4 -20.24 -14.75 5.95
C GLN A 4 -18.90 -14.10 6.30
N ALA A 5 -17.78 -14.69 5.86
CA ALA A 5 -16.45 -14.12 6.04
C ALA A 5 -16.31 -12.79 5.28
N ILE A 6 -16.79 -12.74 4.02
CA ILE A 6 -16.78 -11.53 3.19
C ILE A 6 -17.68 -10.43 3.80
N GLN A 7 -18.89 -10.78 4.26
CA GLN A 7 -19.82 -9.81 4.87
C GLN A 7 -19.28 -9.19 6.17
N LYS A 8 -18.45 -9.91 6.93
CA LYS A 8 -17.85 -9.38 8.16
C LYS A 8 -16.73 -8.37 7.91
N TYR A 9 -16.08 -8.41 6.74
CA TYR A 9 -14.87 -7.63 6.45
C TYR A 9 -14.98 -6.96 5.08
N ALA A 10 -15.69 -5.82 5.03
CA ALA A 10 -15.77 -4.94 3.87
C ALA A 10 -15.13 -3.58 4.21
N LEU A 11 -13.80 -3.51 4.20
CA LEU A 11 -13.09 -2.23 4.32
C LEU A 11 -13.06 -1.51 2.97
N SER A 12 -13.49 -0.24 2.96
CA SER A 12 -13.34 0.66 1.82
C SER A 12 -11.86 1.01 1.64
N GLN A 13 -11.28 0.76 0.46
CA GLN A 13 -9.91 1.14 0.14
C GLN A 13 -9.89 2.33 -0.81
N ALA A 14 -9.11 3.37 -0.48
CA ALA A 14 -8.82 4.47 -1.38
C ALA A 14 -7.74 4.04 -2.38
N GLN A 15 -7.97 4.30 -3.66
CA GLN A 15 -7.01 4.01 -4.73
C GLN A 15 -5.93 5.10 -4.76
N GLU A 16 -4.66 4.72 -4.70
CA GLU A 16 -3.54 5.65 -4.89
C GLU A 16 -2.75 5.38 -6.18
N ILE A 17 -2.34 6.47 -6.83
CA ILE A 17 -1.62 6.47 -8.10
C ILE A 17 -0.11 6.49 -7.82
N THR A 18 0.70 6.01 -8.78
CA THR A 18 2.18 6.08 -8.75
C THR A 18 2.72 7.51 -8.77
N THR A 19 1.85 8.49 -9.00
CA THR A 19 2.13 9.91 -8.94
C THR A 19 1.31 10.53 -7.82
N THR A 20 1.89 11.54 -7.18
CA THR A 20 1.17 12.35 -6.19
C THR A 20 1.03 13.76 -6.74
N THR A 21 -0.20 14.13 -7.08
CA THR A 21 -0.52 15.49 -7.53
C THR A 21 -0.68 16.41 -6.32
N LEU A 22 0.03 17.53 -6.33
CA LEU A 22 -0.09 18.56 -5.30
C LEU A 22 -0.67 19.83 -5.93
N ALA A 23 -1.81 20.27 -5.40
CA ALA A 23 -2.39 21.57 -5.72
C ALA A 23 -1.60 22.68 -5.01
N LEU A 24 -1.34 23.75 -5.75
CA LEU A 24 -0.61 24.94 -5.31
C LEU A 24 -1.60 26.11 -5.18
N PRO A 25 -1.34 27.08 -4.29
CA PRO A 25 -2.21 28.23 -4.12
C PRO A 25 -2.06 29.28 -5.24
N SER A 26 -0.99 29.23 -6.03
CA SER A 26 -0.77 30.10 -7.20
C SER A 26 0.42 29.62 -8.05
N ASP A 27 0.46 30.07 -9.31
CA ASP A 27 1.62 29.86 -10.19
C ASP A 27 2.89 30.62 -9.74
N GLU A 28 2.75 31.66 -8.91
CA GLU A 28 3.91 32.31 -8.28
C GLU A 28 4.67 31.31 -7.39
N ILE A 29 3.94 30.49 -6.62
CA ILE A 29 4.54 29.43 -5.81
C ILE A 29 5.16 28.35 -6.71
N LYS A 30 4.51 27.99 -7.82
CA LYS A 30 5.09 27.08 -8.83
C LYS A 30 6.43 27.60 -9.33
N GLY A 31 6.53 28.89 -9.67
CA GLY A 31 7.78 29.56 -10.04
C GLY A 31 8.86 29.52 -8.95
N ARG A 32 8.47 29.66 -7.68
CA ARG A 32 9.38 29.52 -6.53
C ARG A 32 9.87 28.09 -6.29
N ILE A 33 9.02 27.09 -6.54
CA ILE A 33 9.39 25.66 -6.48
C ILE A 33 10.49 25.37 -7.51
N ILE A 34 10.35 25.87 -8.74
CA ILE A 34 11.37 25.74 -9.78
C ILE A 34 12.63 26.49 -9.35
N GLY A 35 12.47 27.77 -8.98
CA GLY A 35 13.57 28.67 -8.66
C GLY A 35 14.37 29.08 -9.90
N LYS A 36 15.26 30.07 -9.75
CA LYS A 36 16.11 30.55 -10.84
C LYS A 36 16.96 29.38 -11.40
N GLU A 37 16.91 29.16 -12.72
CA GLU A 37 17.61 28.08 -13.42
C GLU A 37 17.30 26.64 -12.91
N GLY A 38 16.14 26.47 -12.26
CA GLY A 38 15.76 25.20 -11.65
C GLY A 38 16.54 24.87 -10.38
N ARG A 39 17.18 25.86 -9.73
CA ARG A 39 18.04 25.62 -8.56
C ARG A 39 17.29 24.94 -7.41
N ASN A 40 16.04 25.34 -7.17
CA ASN A 40 15.26 24.86 -6.03
C ASN A 40 14.74 23.45 -6.29
N ILE A 41 14.13 23.22 -7.46
CA ILE A 41 13.61 21.91 -7.84
C ILE A 41 14.72 20.86 -7.90
N LYS A 42 15.88 21.18 -8.50
CA LYS A 42 17.04 20.26 -8.52
C LYS A 42 17.57 19.94 -7.12
N ALA A 43 17.59 20.93 -6.21
CA ALA A 43 17.99 20.70 -4.83
C ALA A 43 16.99 19.79 -4.10
N PHE A 44 15.69 20.02 -4.31
CA PHE A 44 14.62 19.22 -3.74
C PHE A 44 14.66 17.77 -4.23
N GLU A 45 14.74 17.56 -5.55
CA GLU A 45 14.84 16.25 -6.19
C GLU A 45 16.08 15.48 -5.72
N LYS A 46 17.24 16.15 -5.65
CA LYS A 46 18.48 15.54 -5.15
C LYS A 46 18.36 15.06 -3.70
N LEU A 47 17.70 15.84 -2.83
CA LEU A 47 17.60 15.54 -1.39
C LEU A 47 16.53 14.49 -1.07
N THR A 48 15.48 14.41 -1.89
CA THR A 48 14.36 13.47 -1.72
C THR A 48 14.53 12.19 -2.53
N GLY A 49 15.25 12.25 -3.66
CA GLY A 49 15.39 11.15 -4.62
C GLY A 49 14.11 10.88 -5.41
N VAL A 50 13.28 11.91 -5.60
CA VAL A 50 12.07 11.89 -6.45
C VAL A 50 12.28 12.86 -7.63
N GLU A 51 11.39 12.79 -8.61
CA GLU A 51 11.29 13.75 -9.71
C GLU A 51 10.04 14.62 -9.51
N VAL A 52 10.16 15.92 -9.70
CA VAL A 52 9.04 16.86 -9.61
C VAL A 52 8.73 17.34 -11.02
N LEU A 53 7.63 16.84 -11.57
CA LEU A 53 7.17 17.19 -12.90
C LEU A 53 6.35 18.48 -12.82
N VAL A 54 6.74 19.42 -13.67
CA VAL A 54 6.14 20.74 -13.81
C VAL A 54 5.75 20.87 -15.28
N ASP A 55 4.45 20.84 -15.56
CA ASP A 55 3.87 20.97 -16.90
C ASP A 55 3.13 22.30 -17.05
N ASP A 56 2.39 22.47 -18.15
CA ASP A 56 1.58 23.66 -18.42
C ASP A 56 0.28 23.70 -17.59
N THR A 57 0.00 22.69 -16.75
CA THR A 57 -1.19 22.66 -15.89
C THR A 57 -1.06 23.71 -14.79
N PRO A 58 -1.94 24.73 -14.74
CA PRO A 58 -1.85 25.79 -13.73
C PRO A 58 -1.92 25.23 -12.31
N GLU A 59 -1.24 25.90 -11.38
CA GLU A 59 -1.40 25.68 -9.93
C GLU A 59 -1.17 24.23 -9.49
N THR A 60 -0.42 23.45 -10.25
CA THR A 60 -0.24 22.02 -9.99
C THR A 60 1.21 21.60 -10.23
N VAL A 61 1.69 20.68 -9.39
CA VAL A 61 2.94 19.94 -9.58
C VAL A 61 2.71 18.47 -9.29
N ILE A 62 3.44 17.61 -10.01
CA ILE A 62 3.32 16.15 -9.88
C ILE A 62 4.62 15.61 -9.31
N ILE A 63 4.53 14.88 -8.19
CA ILE A 63 5.67 14.18 -7.60
C ILE A 63 5.68 12.76 -8.13
N SER A 64 6.75 12.41 -8.84
CA SER A 64 6.99 11.10 -9.41
C SER A 64 8.16 10.41 -8.71
N GLY A 65 8.02 9.11 -8.43
CA GLY A 65 9.10 8.34 -7.83
C GLY A 65 8.68 6.91 -7.53
N PHE A 66 9.59 5.96 -7.65
CA PHE A 66 9.27 4.55 -7.42
C PHE A 66 9.06 4.24 -5.94
N ASN A 67 9.87 4.82 -5.05
CA ASN A 67 9.79 4.57 -3.61
C ASN A 67 8.66 5.39 -2.96
N PRO A 68 7.61 4.73 -2.43
CA PRO A 68 6.46 5.44 -1.88
C PRO A 68 6.81 6.28 -0.64
N ILE A 69 7.75 5.83 0.19
CA ILE A 69 8.19 6.57 1.37
C ILE A 69 8.89 7.86 0.95
N ARG A 70 9.74 7.80 -0.08
CA ARG A 70 10.37 9.01 -0.63
C ARG A 70 9.34 9.98 -1.20
N ARG A 71 8.34 9.48 -1.93
CA ARG A 71 7.23 10.31 -2.43
C ARG A 71 6.46 10.97 -1.29
N GLN A 72 6.14 10.25 -0.23
CA GLN A 72 5.42 10.81 0.91
C GLN A 72 6.24 11.88 1.64
N VAL A 73 7.54 11.63 1.86
CA VAL A 73 8.46 12.63 2.44
C VAL A 73 8.51 13.88 1.56
N ALA A 74 8.60 13.70 0.24
CA ALA A 74 8.60 14.81 -0.70
C ALA A 74 7.28 15.60 -0.65
N LYS A 75 6.13 14.91 -0.72
CA LYS A 75 4.81 15.53 -0.62
C LYS A 75 4.70 16.42 0.63
N LEU A 76 4.97 15.85 1.80
CA LEU A 76 4.86 16.54 3.07
C LEU A 76 5.85 17.72 3.18
N ALA A 77 7.08 17.54 2.69
CA ALA A 77 8.07 18.62 2.66
C ALA A 77 7.63 19.77 1.74
N LEU A 78 7.07 19.43 0.57
CA LEU A 78 6.61 20.42 -0.40
C LEU A 78 5.37 21.18 0.10
N GLU A 79 4.39 20.50 0.69
CA GLU A 79 3.25 21.11 1.37
C GLU A 79 3.69 22.15 2.42
N ARG A 80 4.68 21.79 3.24
CA ARG A 80 5.25 22.70 4.25
C ARG A 80 5.97 23.90 3.64
N LEU A 81 6.73 23.69 2.57
CA LEU A 81 7.42 24.77 1.84
C LEU A 81 6.41 25.73 1.20
N VAL A 82 5.31 25.22 0.66
CA VAL A 82 4.21 25.99 0.10
C VAL A 82 3.53 26.82 1.19
N GLN A 83 3.24 26.23 2.35
CA GLN A 83 2.65 26.94 3.50
C GLN A 83 3.57 28.04 4.07
N ASP A 84 4.89 27.79 4.10
CA ASP A 84 5.89 28.77 4.55
C ASP A 84 6.06 29.92 3.53
N GLY A 85 5.92 29.61 2.23
CA GLY A 85 6.17 30.53 1.12
C GLY A 85 7.65 30.75 0.82
N ARG A 86 8.58 30.35 1.69
CA ARG A 86 10.03 30.45 1.48
C ARG A 86 10.61 29.16 0.93
N ILE A 87 10.91 29.18 -0.37
CA ILE A 87 11.48 28.04 -1.08
C ILE A 87 12.92 28.37 -1.48
N GLN A 88 13.87 27.97 -0.63
CA GLN A 88 15.31 28.15 -0.82
C GLN A 88 16.04 26.89 -0.35
N PRO A 89 17.25 26.58 -0.86
CA PRO A 89 17.93 25.30 -0.58
C PRO A 89 18.06 24.96 0.92
N THR A 90 18.38 25.94 1.76
CA THR A 90 18.50 25.74 3.21
C THR A 90 17.17 25.37 3.86
N ARG A 91 16.08 26.01 3.44
CA ARG A 91 14.74 25.71 3.95
C ARG A 91 14.22 24.38 3.42
N ILE A 92 14.51 24.05 2.16
CA ILE A 92 14.19 22.77 1.55
C ILE A 92 14.81 21.62 2.38
N GLU A 93 16.09 21.72 2.69
CA GLU A 93 16.79 20.71 3.49
C GLU A 93 16.16 20.53 4.88
N GLU A 94 15.85 21.64 5.56
CA GLU A 94 15.20 21.62 6.87
C GLU A 94 13.82 20.96 6.84
N GLN A 95 12.97 21.32 5.85
CA GLN A 95 11.62 20.76 5.74
C GLN A 95 11.64 19.29 5.36
N ILE A 96 12.57 18.87 4.50
CA ILE A 96 12.76 17.44 4.19
C ILE A 96 13.19 16.67 5.44
N LYS A 97 14.09 17.20 6.26
CA LYS A 97 14.50 16.56 7.51
C LYS A 97 13.31 16.38 8.47
N LYS A 98 12.49 17.42 8.64
CA LYS A 98 11.27 17.36 9.45
C LYS A 98 10.25 16.36 8.90
N ALA A 99 10.07 16.33 7.57
CA ALA A 99 9.17 15.39 6.92
C ALA A 99 9.62 13.93 7.11
N LYS A 100 10.93 13.65 7.04
CA LYS A 100 11.48 12.29 7.29
C LYS A 100 11.16 11.79 8.70
N GLU A 101 11.37 12.62 9.72
CA GLU A 101 11.06 12.22 11.11
C GLU A 101 9.58 11.97 11.31
N GLU A 102 8.71 12.81 10.74
CA GLU A 102 7.27 12.61 10.85
C GLU A 102 6.78 11.36 10.13
N VAL A 103 7.24 11.12 8.90
CA VAL A 103 6.88 9.90 8.16
C VAL A 103 7.35 8.67 8.94
N LYS A 104 8.50 8.72 9.60
CA LYS A 104 8.97 7.63 10.47
C LYS A 104 8.03 7.38 11.66
N VAL A 105 7.49 8.44 12.27
CA VAL A 105 6.47 8.31 13.34
C VAL A 105 5.19 7.70 12.77
N GLN A 106 4.70 8.19 11.63
CA GLN A 106 3.51 7.65 10.96
C GLN A 106 3.66 6.16 10.63
N ILE A 107 4.81 5.74 10.08
CA ILE A 107 5.10 4.31 9.82
C ILE A 107 4.90 3.50 11.10
N LYS A 108 5.48 3.94 12.21
CA LYS A 108 5.36 3.22 13.48
C LYS A 108 3.90 3.14 13.93
N GLU A 109 3.16 4.25 13.87
CA GLU A 109 1.75 4.30 14.26
C GLU A 109 0.86 3.39 13.41
N PHE A 110 1.06 3.35 12.09
CA PHE A 110 0.29 2.46 11.20
C PHE A 110 0.60 0.99 11.46
N GLY A 111 1.87 0.65 11.71
CA GLY A 111 2.27 -0.70 12.10
C GLY A 111 1.62 -1.13 13.42
N GLU A 112 1.67 -0.26 14.44
CA GLU A 112 1.07 -0.50 15.76
C GLU A 112 -0.46 -0.66 15.69
N LYS A 113 -1.13 0.17 14.87
CA LYS A 113 -2.57 0.02 14.61
C LYS A 113 -2.89 -1.31 13.95
N ALA A 114 -2.13 -1.73 12.94
CA ALA A 114 -2.36 -2.99 12.24
C ALA A 114 -2.24 -4.22 13.17
N VAL A 115 -1.22 -4.26 14.03
CA VAL A 115 -1.06 -5.37 14.99
C VAL A 115 -2.13 -5.35 16.09
N TYR A 116 -2.59 -4.17 16.50
CA TYR A 116 -3.68 -4.03 17.45
C TYR A 116 -5.01 -4.50 16.86
N GLU A 117 -5.34 -4.06 15.64
CA GLU A 117 -6.58 -4.41 14.92
C GLU A 117 -6.67 -5.91 14.64
N THR A 118 -5.56 -6.53 14.24
CA THR A 118 -5.49 -7.98 14.01
C THR A 118 -5.29 -8.82 15.28
N GLY A 119 -5.00 -8.18 16.42
CA GLY A 119 -4.75 -8.87 17.69
C GLY A 119 -3.47 -9.73 17.71
N ILE A 120 -2.45 -9.37 16.93
CA ILE A 120 -1.15 -10.06 16.84
C ILE A 120 -0.08 -9.24 17.59
N LEU A 121 -0.02 -9.39 18.91
CA LEU A 121 0.80 -8.52 19.78
C LEU A 121 2.23 -9.04 20.03
N ASP A 122 2.60 -10.18 19.46
CA ASP A 122 3.86 -10.87 19.69
C ASP A 122 4.90 -10.63 18.58
N LEU A 123 4.66 -9.69 17.67
CA LEU A 123 5.59 -9.38 16.59
C LEU A 123 6.80 -8.56 17.08
N PRO A 124 8.02 -8.85 16.59
CA PRO A 124 9.19 -8.01 16.85
C PRO A 124 8.98 -6.57 16.39
N SER A 125 9.46 -5.59 17.14
CA SER A 125 9.30 -4.16 16.82
C SER A 125 9.76 -3.80 15.40
N LYS A 126 10.81 -4.46 14.89
CA LYS A 126 11.27 -4.21 13.52
C LYS A 126 10.26 -4.68 12.46
N LEU A 127 9.52 -5.76 12.73
CA LEU A 127 8.48 -6.26 11.85
C LEU A 127 7.25 -5.35 11.85
N VAL A 128 6.90 -4.79 13.03
CA VAL A 128 5.86 -3.76 13.16
C VAL A 128 6.20 -2.52 12.33
N GLU A 129 7.46 -2.07 12.36
CA GLU A 129 7.93 -0.97 11.51
C GLU A 129 7.82 -1.30 10.00
N LEU A 130 8.14 -2.53 9.60
CA LEU A 130 8.01 -2.97 8.20
C LEU A 130 6.54 -3.02 7.76
N LEU A 131 5.62 -3.52 8.61
CA LEU A 131 4.18 -3.46 8.36
C LEU A 131 3.71 -2.03 8.13
N GLY A 132 4.16 -1.10 8.96
CA GLY A 132 3.86 0.32 8.81
C GLY A 132 4.26 0.91 7.46
N ARG A 133 5.36 0.43 6.86
CA ARG A 133 5.79 0.88 5.52
C ARG A 133 4.81 0.45 4.42
N LEU A 134 4.12 -0.67 4.59
CA LEU A 134 3.11 -1.16 3.64
C LEU A 134 1.93 -0.19 3.51
N TYR A 135 1.70 0.68 4.50
CA TYR A 135 0.64 1.70 4.41
C TYR A 135 0.89 2.69 3.26
N PHE A 136 2.14 2.97 2.92
CA PHE A 136 2.46 3.85 1.79
C PHE A 136 2.60 3.08 0.47
N ARG A 137 2.55 1.74 0.52
CA ARG A 137 2.72 0.89 -0.63
C ARG A 137 1.36 0.59 -1.25
N THR A 138 1.30 0.71 -2.57
CA THR A 138 0.12 0.32 -3.37
C THR A 138 0.50 -0.81 -4.32
N SER A 139 -0.37 -1.80 -4.47
CA SER A 139 -0.24 -2.89 -5.43
C SER A 139 -1.57 -3.06 -6.17
N PHE A 140 -1.55 -2.98 -7.51
CA PHE A 140 -2.76 -3.00 -8.36
C PHE A 140 -3.83 -1.94 -8.01
N GLY A 141 -3.45 -0.86 -7.34
CA GLY A 141 -4.37 0.18 -6.86
C GLY A 141 -4.84 0.01 -5.40
N GLN A 142 -4.50 -1.10 -4.74
CA GLN A 142 -4.82 -1.34 -3.33
C GLN A 142 -3.69 -0.95 -2.39
N ASN A 143 -4.06 -0.33 -1.27
CA ASN A 143 -3.14 -0.14 -0.15
C ASN A 143 -2.74 -1.51 0.42
N VAL A 144 -1.43 -1.80 0.45
CA VAL A 144 -0.94 -3.13 0.82
C VAL A 144 -1.17 -3.43 2.30
N LEU A 145 -1.01 -2.46 3.22
CA LEU A 145 -1.27 -2.71 4.65
C LEU A 145 -2.74 -3.04 4.90
N LEU A 146 -3.66 -2.27 4.33
CA LEU A 146 -5.10 -2.51 4.49
C LEU A 146 -5.51 -3.85 3.89
N HIS A 147 -4.93 -4.21 2.74
CA HIS A 147 -5.10 -5.52 2.14
C HIS A 147 -4.59 -6.64 3.07
N SER A 148 -3.38 -6.52 3.62
CA SER A 148 -2.84 -7.52 4.54
C SER A 148 -3.66 -7.67 5.83
N ILE A 149 -4.20 -6.58 6.39
CA ILE A 149 -5.12 -6.64 7.54
C ILE A 149 -6.39 -7.41 7.17
N GLU A 150 -6.98 -7.14 6.01
CA GLU A 150 -8.15 -7.88 5.54
C GLU A 150 -7.86 -9.37 5.33
N VAL A 151 -6.75 -9.70 4.65
CA VAL A 151 -6.32 -11.09 4.42
C VAL A 151 -6.12 -11.81 5.76
N SER A 152 -5.53 -11.15 6.75
CA SER A 152 -5.41 -11.66 8.12
C SER A 152 -6.76 -12.05 8.73
N HIS A 153 -7.76 -11.17 8.65
CA HIS A 153 -9.09 -11.44 9.21
C HIS A 153 -9.87 -12.52 8.45
N LEU A 154 -9.78 -12.52 7.12
CA LEU A 154 -10.40 -13.54 6.29
C LEU A 154 -9.76 -14.92 6.55
N ALA A 155 -8.43 -15.00 6.57
CA ALA A 155 -7.71 -16.24 6.84
C ALA A 155 -8.04 -16.79 8.23
N GLN A 156 -8.10 -15.93 9.26
CA GLN A 156 -8.55 -16.30 10.60
C GLN A 156 -9.96 -16.90 10.57
N SER A 157 -10.91 -16.19 9.95
CA SER A 157 -12.32 -16.59 9.93
C SER A 157 -12.52 -17.92 9.20
N LEU A 158 -11.80 -18.14 8.09
CA LEU A 158 -11.85 -19.40 7.36
C LEU A 158 -11.24 -20.55 8.16
N ALA A 159 -10.15 -20.29 8.89
CA ALA A 159 -9.50 -21.30 9.73
C ALA A 159 -10.40 -21.73 10.90
N GLU A 160 -11.07 -20.79 11.57
CA GLU A 160 -12.02 -21.08 12.65
C GLU A 160 -13.17 -21.97 12.18
N GLU A 161 -13.73 -21.70 11.01
CA GLU A 161 -14.85 -22.47 10.43
C GLU A 161 -14.43 -23.88 9.96
N LEU A 162 -13.16 -24.06 9.58
CA LEU A 162 -12.63 -25.32 9.07
C LEU A 162 -11.85 -26.13 10.13
N GLY A 163 -11.74 -25.63 11.36
CA GLY A 163 -10.99 -26.29 12.44
C GLY A 163 -9.47 -26.29 12.26
N ALA A 164 -8.94 -25.37 11.45
CA ALA A 164 -7.50 -25.15 11.28
C ALA A 164 -6.94 -24.19 12.35
N ASP A 165 -5.62 -23.97 12.38
CA ASP A 165 -5.02 -23.04 13.35
C ASP A 165 -5.26 -21.57 12.94
N ALA A 166 -6.26 -20.97 13.57
CA ALA A 166 -6.64 -19.58 13.34
C ALA A 166 -5.53 -18.58 13.69
N LYS A 167 -4.66 -18.87 14.66
CA LYS A 167 -3.56 -17.96 15.02
C LYS A 167 -2.49 -17.95 13.94
N ILE A 168 -2.14 -19.13 13.42
CA ILE A 168 -1.18 -19.26 12.32
C ILE A 168 -1.74 -18.60 11.06
N ALA A 169 -2.97 -18.92 10.66
CA ALA A 169 -3.61 -18.37 9.47
C ALA A 169 -3.70 -16.83 9.52
N ARG A 170 -4.07 -16.27 10.67
CA ARG A 170 -4.13 -14.82 10.90
C ARG A 170 -2.75 -14.15 10.77
N LYS A 171 -1.75 -14.69 11.47
CA LYS A 171 -0.38 -14.14 11.46
C LYS A 171 0.24 -14.24 10.06
N ALA A 172 0.06 -15.38 9.39
CA ALA A 172 0.53 -15.57 8.02
C ALA A 172 -0.19 -14.63 7.04
N GLY A 173 -1.50 -14.44 7.19
CA GLY A 173 -2.28 -13.50 6.37
C GLY A 173 -1.82 -12.05 6.52
N LEU A 174 -1.50 -11.59 7.73
CA LEU A 174 -0.96 -10.24 7.95
C LEU A 174 0.43 -10.06 7.32
N LEU A 175 1.25 -11.11 7.34
CA LEU A 175 2.65 -11.05 6.92
C LEU A 175 2.87 -11.47 5.45
N HIS A 176 1.81 -11.83 4.72
CA HIS A 176 1.98 -12.46 3.41
C HIS A 176 2.75 -11.60 2.39
N ASP A 177 2.48 -10.30 2.43
CA ASP A 177 3.05 -9.31 1.53
C ASP A 177 4.20 -8.50 2.16
N ILE A 178 4.76 -8.95 3.31
CA ILE A 178 5.74 -8.16 4.07
C ILE A 178 7.00 -7.79 3.27
N GLY A 179 7.38 -8.62 2.29
CA GLY A 179 8.50 -8.31 1.41
C GLY A 179 8.30 -7.05 0.58
N LYS A 180 7.04 -6.64 0.29
CA LYS A 180 6.72 -5.40 -0.44
C LYS A 180 7.11 -4.13 0.34
N ALA A 181 7.49 -4.24 1.61
CA ALA A 181 8.02 -3.12 2.38
C ALA A 181 9.43 -2.68 1.93
N VAL A 182 10.18 -3.57 1.27
CA VAL A 182 11.59 -3.37 0.88
C VAL A 182 11.95 -3.99 -0.49
N ASP A 183 10.97 -4.46 -1.26
CA ASP A 183 11.13 -5.07 -2.60
C ASP A 183 11.77 -4.14 -3.66
N GLN A 184 11.78 -2.84 -3.41
CA GLN A 184 12.44 -1.85 -4.27
C GLN A 184 13.89 -1.56 -3.88
N GLU A 185 14.35 -2.10 -2.74
CA GLU A 185 15.69 -1.90 -2.20
C GLU A 185 16.54 -3.19 -2.27
N ILE A 186 15.90 -4.35 -2.49
CA ILE A 186 16.51 -5.68 -2.43
C ILE A 186 16.09 -6.49 -3.66
N GLU A 187 17.04 -7.22 -4.25
CA GLU A 187 16.78 -8.12 -5.37
C GLU A 187 16.07 -9.42 -4.91
N GLY A 188 15.01 -9.81 -5.62
CA GLY A 188 14.23 -11.03 -5.38
C GLY A 188 12.71 -10.80 -5.48
N SER A 189 11.92 -11.87 -5.44
CA SER A 189 10.45 -11.74 -5.30
C SER A 189 10.10 -11.24 -3.90
N HIS A 190 8.95 -10.57 -3.74
CA HIS A 190 8.51 -10.14 -2.39
C HIS A 190 8.26 -11.34 -1.48
N VAL A 191 7.95 -12.51 -2.02
CA VAL A 191 7.83 -13.77 -1.28
C VAL A 191 9.18 -14.17 -0.68
N ASP A 192 10.22 -14.26 -1.51
CA ASP A 192 11.57 -14.65 -1.08
C ASP A 192 12.16 -13.65 -0.08
N ILE A 193 11.94 -12.35 -0.31
CA ILE A 193 12.32 -11.29 0.62
C ILE A 193 11.56 -11.45 1.95
N GLY A 194 10.26 -11.71 1.88
CA GLY A 194 9.43 -11.95 3.06
C GLY A 194 9.92 -13.12 3.90
N ILE A 195 10.21 -14.27 3.27
CA ILE A 195 10.77 -15.46 3.94
C ILE A 195 12.03 -15.09 4.71
N LYS A 196 13.02 -14.46 4.04
CA LYS A 196 14.29 -14.06 4.66
C LYS A 196 14.10 -13.10 5.84
N ILE A 197 13.18 -12.15 5.73
CA ILE A 197 12.85 -11.21 6.81
C ILE A 197 12.30 -11.96 8.01
N LEU A 198 11.32 -12.84 7.81
CA LEU A 198 10.66 -13.57 8.88
C LEU A 198 11.60 -14.55 9.58
N GLU A 199 12.42 -15.29 8.82
CA GLU A 199 13.44 -16.18 9.37
C GLU A 199 14.46 -15.43 10.23
N LYS A 200 14.97 -14.30 9.72
CA LYS A 200 15.94 -13.47 10.45
C LYS A 200 15.37 -12.88 11.73
N LEU A 201 14.08 -12.60 11.76
CA LEU A 201 13.38 -12.05 12.94
C LEU A 201 12.80 -13.12 13.86
N GLY A 202 13.02 -14.41 13.56
CA GLY A 202 12.66 -15.52 14.44
C GLY A 202 11.16 -15.82 14.48
N ILE A 203 10.43 -15.56 13.39
CA ILE A 203 9.01 -15.92 13.27
C ILE A 203 8.87 -17.43 13.07
N GLU A 204 7.75 -17.99 13.55
CA GLU A 204 7.48 -19.43 13.56
C GLU A 204 7.48 -20.03 12.14
N LYS A 205 8.02 -21.24 12.01
CA LYS A 205 8.17 -21.90 10.69
C LYS A 205 6.83 -22.18 10.03
N GLU A 206 5.82 -22.47 10.83
CA GLU A 206 4.46 -22.73 10.40
C GLU A 206 3.82 -21.49 9.77
N VAL A 207 4.10 -20.30 10.32
CA VAL A 207 3.65 -19.02 9.79
C VAL A 207 4.36 -18.70 8.48
N ILE A 208 5.68 -18.94 8.41
CA ILE A 208 6.46 -18.77 7.18
C ILE A 208 5.97 -19.74 6.10
N ALA A 209 5.67 -20.99 6.45
CA ALA A 209 5.19 -22.01 5.52
C ALA A 209 3.78 -21.68 4.98
N ALA A 210 2.88 -21.20 5.84
CA ALA A 210 1.56 -20.74 5.42
C ALA A 210 1.65 -19.49 4.53
N MET A 211 2.53 -18.55 4.89
CA MET A 211 2.75 -17.32 4.15
C MET A 211 3.33 -17.56 2.75
N LYS A 212 4.42 -18.33 2.62
CA LYS A 212 5.18 -18.42 1.35
C LYS A 212 4.35 -18.94 0.16
N ALA A 213 3.30 -19.71 0.44
CA ALA A 213 2.44 -20.30 -0.57
C ALA A 213 1.19 -19.44 -0.88
N HIS A 214 1.13 -18.18 -0.43
CA HIS A 214 0.03 -17.28 -0.81
C HIS A 214 -0.03 -17.05 -2.33
N LEU A 215 1.13 -17.12 -3.01
CA LEU A 215 1.22 -17.23 -4.47
C LEU A 215 1.45 -18.67 -4.92
N GLU A 216 1.30 -18.91 -6.22
CA GLU A 216 1.54 -20.22 -6.85
C GLU A 216 3.04 -20.56 -7.02
N GLU A 217 3.94 -19.72 -6.52
CA GLU A 217 5.41 -19.95 -6.54
C GLU A 217 5.82 -21.15 -5.68
N TYR A 218 5.11 -21.41 -4.59
CA TYR A 218 5.36 -22.53 -3.67
C TYR A 218 4.09 -23.38 -3.50
N ALA A 219 4.27 -24.69 -3.32
CA ALA A 219 3.17 -25.59 -3.02
C ALA A 219 2.55 -25.28 -1.66
N ALA A 220 1.22 -25.30 -1.58
CA ALA A 220 0.50 -25.16 -0.31
C ALA A 220 0.53 -26.52 0.42
N GLU A 221 1.43 -26.65 1.38
CA GLU A 221 1.67 -27.90 2.14
C GLU A 221 0.77 -28.03 3.37
N THR A 222 0.09 -26.96 3.78
CA THR A 222 -0.77 -26.91 4.97
C THR A 222 -2.15 -26.33 4.64
N ILE A 223 -3.15 -26.61 5.49
CA ILE A 223 -4.48 -26.02 5.35
C ILE A 223 -4.38 -24.49 5.47
N GLU A 224 -3.58 -23.99 6.41
CA GLU A 224 -3.35 -22.56 6.62
C GLU A 224 -2.78 -21.88 5.38
N ALA A 225 -1.87 -22.54 4.64
CA ALA A 225 -1.35 -22.02 3.37
C ALA A 225 -2.47 -21.85 2.33
N VAL A 226 -3.34 -22.85 2.21
CA VAL A 226 -4.51 -22.79 1.31
C VAL A 226 -5.45 -21.66 1.73
N LEU A 227 -5.70 -21.50 3.04
CA LEU A 227 -6.59 -20.47 3.56
C LEU A 227 -6.06 -19.06 3.34
N VAL A 228 -4.75 -18.83 3.54
CA VAL A 228 -4.11 -17.54 3.26
C VAL A 228 -4.22 -17.20 1.78
N ARG A 229 -3.95 -18.17 0.88
CA ARG A 229 -4.13 -17.99 -0.56
C ARG A 229 -5.56 -17.65 -0.92
N VAL A 230 -6.54 -18.37 -0.38
CA VAL A 230 -7.97 -18.09 -0.61
C VAL A 230 -8.34 -16.69 -0.10
N ALA A 231 -7.86 -16.31 1.08
CA ALA A 231 -8.10 -14.98 1.66
C ALA A 231 -7.51 -13.85 0.81
N ASP A 232 -6.27 -14.01 0.31
CA ASP A 232 -5.63 -13.08 -0.63
C ASP A 232 -6.46 -12.89 -1.90
N GLN A 233 -6.86 -13.99 -2.53
CA GLN A 233 -7.68 -13.94 -3.75
C GLN A 233 -9.04 -13.29 -3.50
N ILE A 234 -9.69 -13.59 -2.36
CA ILE A 234 -10.95 -12.95 -1.98
C ILE A 234 -10.75 -11.43 -1.83
N SER A 235 -9.71 -10.99 -1.10
CA SER A 235 -9.44 -9.56 -0.88
C SER A 235 -9.13 -8.82 -2.19
N GLY A 236 -8.37 -9.45 -3.09
CA GLY A 236 -7.95 -8.87 -4.37
C GLY A 236 -9.02 -8.87 -5.47
N ALA A 237 -9.99 -9.80 -5.43
CA ALA A 237 -11.04 -9.93 -6.44
C ALA A 237 -12.28 -9.06 -6.19
N ARG A 238 -12.34 -8.31 -5.07
CA ARG A 238 -13.51 -7.48 -4.75
C ARG A 238 -13.68 -6.36 -5.78
N PRO A 239 -14.91 -6.05 -6.23
CA PRO A 239 -15.13 -4.89 -7.10
C PRO A 239 -14.58 -3.62 -6.44
N GLY A 240 -13.73 -2.87 -7.16
CA GLY A 240 -13.08 -1.67 -6.61
C GLY A 240 -11.73 -1.90 -5.93
N ALA A 241 -11.37 -3.15 -5.63
CA ALA A 241 -10.07 -3.54 -5.10
C ALA A 241 -8.96 -3.16 -6.10
N ARG A 242 -8.95 -3.78 -7.28
CA ARG A 242 -7.90 -3.58 -8.28
C ARG A 242 -8.40 -2.76 -9.47
N LYS A 243 -7.54 -1.97 -10.11
CA LYS A 243 -7.91 -1.18 -11.31
C LYS A 243 -8.62 -2.02 -12.38
N ASP A 244 -8.04 -3.16 -12.70
CA ASP A 244 -8.57 -4.06 -13.73
C ASP A 244 -9.96 -4.60 -13.36
N THR A 245 -10.26 -4.75 -12.06
CA THR A 245 -11.58 -5.19 -11.62
C THR A 245 -12.66 -4.14 -11.83
N VAL A 246 -12.33 -2.84 -11.74
CA VAL A 246 -13.29 -1.76 -11.97
C VAL A 246 -13.62 -1.65 -13.46
N GLU A 247 -12.62 -1.63 -14.33
CA GLU A 247 -12.86 -1.57 -15.78
C GLU A 247 -13.64 -2.79 -16.27
N ASN A 248 -13.27 -4.00 -15.81
CA ASN A 248 -14.02 -5.21 -16.15
C ASN A 248 -15.43 -5.22 -15.55
N TYR A 249 -15.61 -4.68 -14.34
CA TYR A 249 -16.94 -4.55 -13.72
C TYR A 249 -17.83 -3.56 -14.48
N LEU A 250 -17.31 -2.39 -14.86
CA LEU A 250 -18.01 -1.41 -15.69
C LEU A 250 -18.36 -1.99 -17.07
N LYS A 251 -17.44 -2.73 -17.68
CA LYS A 251 -17.70 -3.43 -18.94
C LYS A 251 -18.82 -4.46 -18.78
N ARG A 252 -18.81 -5.23 -17.69
CA ARG A 252 -19.84 -6.24 -17.42
C ARG A 252 -21.19 -5.62 -17.08
N LEU A 253 -21.21 -4.48 -16.37
CA LEU A 253 -22.42 -3.69 -16.14
C LEU A 253 -23.00 -3.20 -17.46
N LYS A 254 -22.14 -2.68 -18.34
CA LYS A 254 -22.55 -2.23 -19.67
C LYS A 254 -23.09 -3.38 -20.52
N GLU A 255 -22.45 -4.55 -20.50
CA GLU A 255 -22.96 -5.75 -21.18
C GLU A 255 -24.33 -6.17 -20.64
N LEU A 256 -24.56 -6.06 -19.32
CA LEU A 256 -25.86 -6.34 -18.72
C LEU A 256 -26.93 -5.29 -19.08
N GLU A 257 -26.54 -4.02 -19.18
CA GLU A 257 -27.40 -2.92 -19.61
C GLU A 257 -27.78 -3.09 -21.09
N ASP A 258 -26.82 -3.37 -21.96
CA ASP A 258 -27.04 -3.63 -23.38
C ASP A 258 -27.99 -4.84 -23.58
N ILE A 259 -27.80 -5.93 -22.82
CA ILE A 259 -28.72 -7.08 -22.84
C ILE A 259 -30.12 -6.69 -22.38
N ALA A 260 -30.24 -5.83 -21.36
CA ALA A 260 -31.53 -5.39 -20.85
C ALA A 260 -32.26 -4.46 -21.84
N SER A 261 -31.52 -3.57 -22.51
CA SER A 261 -32.02 -2.65 -23.55
C SER A 261 -32.39 -3.34 -24.86
N ASP A 262 -31.89 -4.55 -25.12
CA ASP A 262 -32.27 -5.37 -26.27
C ASP A 262 -33.68 -5.99 -26.14
N PHE A 263 -34.32 -5.92 -24.97
CA PHE A 263 -35.72 -6.34 -24.79
C PHE A 263 -36.69 -5.19 -25.13
N SER A 264 -37.59 -5.44 -26.08
CA SER A 264 -38.60 -4.47 -26.50
C SER A 264 -39.55 -4.10 -25.36
N GLY A 265 -39.41 -2.86 -24.87
CA GLY A 265 -40.25 -2.28 -23.81
C GLY A 265 -39.50 -1.81 -22.56
N VAL A 266 -38.17 -1.96 -22.52
CA VAL A 266 -37.31 -1.40 -21.47
C VAL A 266 -36.58 -0.17 -22.04
N GLU A 267 -36.99 1.03 -21.59
CA GLU A 267 -36.20 2.28 -21.70
C GLU A 267 -35.45 2.54 -20.38
#